data_AF-A0A7S6M5X8-F1
#
_entry.id   AF-A0A7S6M5X8-F1
#
_cell.length_a   1.000
_cell.length_b   1.000
_cell.length_c   1.000
_cell.angle_alpha   90.00
_cell.angle_beta   90.00
_cell.angle_gamma   90.00
#
_symmetry.space_group_name_H-M   'P 1'
#
loop_
_entity.id
_entity.type
_entity.pdbx_description
1 polymer ?
#
loop_
_entity_poly.entity_id
_entity_poly.type
_entity_poly.pdbx_seq_one_letter_code
_entity_poly.pdbx_strand_id
1 'polypeptide(L)'
;MIPRIPALLAVIAVAGLSASALAGGECCERAAKEDAWCGACKHGFFGGVSIHSKKLHDALSGKEIDRAKLECAGCKEAVKEGGSCAKCRVGVIKNRAYPLAAYAVLSGERADMDKIKCEGCRKAAKEGGWCESCAVGYVGGRSFKDRAAYGRAVTSHKVISEAARTKCEVCAVAMLTDGACPACNVTFRDGKAERETAPPE
;
A
#
# COMPACT_ATOMS: atom_id res chain seq x y z
N MET A 1 60.46 53.18 -18.42
CA MET A 1 59.04 53.17 -17.99
C MET A 1 58.33 52.11 -18.82
N ILE A 2 57.97 50.98 -18.20
CA ILE A 2 57.27 49.85 -18.84
C ILE A 2 56.06 49.55 -17.95
N PRO A 3 54.82 49.50 -18.46
CA PRO A 3 53.62 49.36 -17.65
C PRO A 3 53.42 47.92 -17.17
N ARG A 4 52.94 47.78 -15.94
CA ARG A 4 52.56 46.53 -15.28
C ARG A 4 51.23 46.02 -15.83
N ILE A 5 51.20 44.77 -16.31
CA ILE A 5 49.97 44.04 -16.65
C ILE A 5 49.51 43.28 -15.40
N PRO A 6 48.28 43.46 -14.89
CA PRO A 6 47.79 42.67 -13.77
C PRO A 6 47.36 41.28 -14.24
N ALA A 7 47.82 40.26 -13.52
CA ALA A 7 47.42 38.87 -13.70
C ALA A 7 45.93 38.70 -13.38
N LEU A 8 45.13 38.37 -14.40
CA LEU A 8 43.75 37.95 -14.23
C LEU A 8 43.73 36.51 -13.69
N LEU A 9 43.44 36.36 -12.40
CA LEU A 9 43.07 35.08 -11.80
C LEU A 9 41.62 34.76 -12.20
N ALA A 10 41.45 33.80 -13.13
CA ALA A 10 40.15 33.22 -13.44
C ALA A 10 39.80 32.18 -12.36
N VAL A 11 38.97 32.58 -11.39
CA VAL A 11 38.32 31.65 -10.44
C VAL A 11 37.18 30.96 -11.18
N ILE A 12 37.39 29.72 -11.60
CA ILE A 12 36.34 28.86 -12.16
C ILE A 12 35.43 28.46 -11.01
N ALA A 13 34.25 29.08 -10.92
CA ALA A 13 33.18 28.65 -10.03
C ALA A 13 32.63 27.31 -10.52
N VAL A 14 32.93 26.24 -9.79
CA VAL A 14 32.24 24.95 -9.93
C VAL A 14 30.84 25.13 -9.33
N ALA A 15 29.89 25.60 -10.15
CA ALA A 15 28.49 25.68 -9.77
C ALA A 15 27.97 24.27 -9.50
N GLY A 16 27.47 24.06 -8.29
CA GLY A 16 27.07 22.78 -7.74
C GLY A 16 26.12 21.99 -8.64
N LEU A 17 26.54 20.78 -8.99
CA LEU A 17 25.65 19.72 -9.44
C LEU A 17 24.71 19.38 -8.28
N SER A 18 23.47 19.83 -8.41
CA SER A 18 22.36 19.51 -7.52
C SER A 18 22.23 17.99 -7.37
N ALA A 19 22.61 17.45 -6.21
CA ALA A 19 22.50 16.04 -5.84
C ALA A 19 21.05 15.51 -5.74
N SER A 20 20.05 16.28 -6.18
CA SER A 20 18.63 15.99 -6.00
C SER A 20 18.08 14.88 -6.90
N ALA A 21 18.85 14.38 -7.89
CA ALA A 21 18.38 13.36 -8.82
C ALA A 21 18.62 11.91 -8.36
N LEU A 22 19.51 11.67 -7.39
CA LEU A 22 19.80 10.32 -6.87
C LEU A 22 19.04 9.98 -5.57
N ALA A 23 18.47 10.98 -4.90
CA ALA A 23 17.75 10.80 -3.63
C ALA A 23 16.41 10.01 -3.77
N GLY A 24 15.92 9.82 -5.00
CA GLY A 24 14.70 9.06 -5.25
C GLY A 24 14.87 7.54 -5.18
N GLY A 25 16.10 7.03 -5.39
CA GLY A 25 16.35 5.59 -5.49
C GLY A 25 16.15 4.86 -4.16
N GLU A 26 17.03 5.09 -3.18
CA GLU A 26 17.06 4.32 -1.93
C GLU A 26 15.78 4.48 -1.08
N CYS A 27 15.19 5.68 -1.06
CA CYS A 27 13.95 5.94 -0.32
C CYS A 27 12.77 5.15 -0.90
N CYS A 28 12.60 5.15 -2.23
CA CYS A 28 11.54 4.40 -2.89
C CYS A 28 11.77 2.89 -2.82
N GLU A 29 13.00 2.42 -2.95
CA GLU A 29 13.33 1.00 -2.82
C GLU A 29 13.00 0.46 -1.44
N ARG A 30 13.37 1.19 -0.37
CA ARG A 30 12.98 0.83 1.00
C ARG A 30 11.46 0.89 1.17
N ALA A 31 10.82 1.94 0.67
CA ALA A 31 9.37 2.10 0.76
C ALA A 31 8.62 0.93 0.08
N ALA A 32 9.07 0.48 -1.09
CA ALA A 32 8.52 -0.68 -1.78
C ALA A 32 8.76 -2.00 -1.02
N LYS A 33 9.90 -2.12 -0.32
CA LYS A 33 10.21 -3.27 0.53
C LYS A 33 9.36 -3.32 1.80
N GLU A 34 8.97 -2.17 2.35
CA GLU A 34 8.34 -2.06 3.66
C GLU A 34 6.85 -1.71 3.60
N ASP A 35 6.27 -1.58 2.40
CA ASP A 35 4.90 -1.08 2.21
C ASP A 35 4.73 0.34 2.83
N ALA A 36 5.76 1.19 2.70
CA ALA A 36 5.87 2.48 3.38
C ALA A 36 5.70 3.68 2.44
N TRP A 37 5.63 4.89 3.03
CA TRP A 37 5.57 6.16 2.33
C TRP A 37 6.95 6.82 2.25
N CYS A 38 7.43 7.15 1.05
CA CYS A 38 8.62 7.96 0.86
C CYS A 38 8.25 9.45 0.92
N GLY A 39 8.63 10.11 2.02
CA GLY A 39 8.35 11.53 2.25
C GLY A 39 9.02 12.50 1.27
N ALA A 40 10.17 12.11 0.71
CA ALA A 40 10.92 12.88 -0.28
C ALA A 40 10.24 12.84 -1.66
N CYS A 41 9.86 11.64 -2.12
CA CYS A 41 9.24 11.43 -3.43
C CYS A 41 7.72 11.68 -3.43
N LYS A 42 7.11 11.88 -2.25
CA LYS A 42 5.64 11.97 -2.07
C LYS A 42 4.92 10.79 -2.73
N HIS A 43 5.44 9.60 -2.47
CA HIS A 43 5.04 8.37 -3.12
C HIS A 43 5.13 7.23 -2.11
N GLY A 44 4.12 6.37 -2.04
CA GLY A 44 4.11 5.19 -1.17
C GLY A 44 3.86 3.90 -1.93
N PHE A 45 4.07 2.79 -1.24
CA PHE A 45 3.80 1.46 -1.76
C PHE A 45 2.96 0.68 -0.76
N PHE A 46 2.11 -0.22 -1.26
CA PHE A 46 1.39 -1.18 -0.42
C PHE A 46 1.09 -2.45 -1.20
N GLY A 47 1.62 -3.58 -0.75
CA GLY A 47 1.41 -4.87 -1.41
C GLY A 47 1.83 -4.84 -2.88
N GLY A 48 2.95 -4.19 -3.21
CA GLY A 48 3.42 -4.01 -4.58
C GLY A 48 2.67 -2.96 -5.42
N VAL A 49 1.62 -2.32 -4.88
CA VAL A 49 0.90 -1.23 -5.56
C VAL A 49 1.56 0.11 -5.24
N SER A 50 1.86 0.90 -6.27
CA SER A 50 2.29 2.29 -6.17
C SER A 50 1.11 3.20 -5.80
N ILE A 51 1.30 4.08 -4.82
CA ILE A 51 0.27 4.98 -4.27
C ILE A 51 0.81 6.41 -4.25
N HIS A 52 0.13 7.29 -4.99
CA HIS A 52 0.47 8.72 -5.05
C HIS A 52 -0.34 9.58 -4.06
N SER A 53 -1.39 9.01 -3.45
CA SER A 53 -2.19 9.68 -2.43
C SER A 53 -1.70 9.32 -1.04
N LYS A 54 -1.17 10.30 -0.29
CA LYS A 54 -0.78 10.08 1.10
C LYS A 54 -1.98 9.64 1.94
N LYS A 55 -3.15 10.22 1.67
CA LYS A 55 -4.40 9.89 2.37
C LYS A 55 -4.79 8.42 2.18
N LEU A 56 -4.66 7.90 0.96
CA LEU A 56 -4.90 6.48 0.67
C LEU A 56 -3.88 5.57 1.38
N HIS A 57 -2.60 5.93 1.34
CA HIS A 57 -1.54 5.16 1.99
C HIS A 57 -1.73 5.11 3.52
N ASP A 58 -2.06 6.24 4.14
CA ASP A 58 -2.35 6.30 5.58
C ASP A 58 -3.55 5.41 5.95
N ALA A 59 -4.59 5.34 5.10
CA ALA A 59 -5.74 4.47 5.32
C ALA A 59 -5.37 2.97 5.26
N LEU A 60 -4.42 2.59 4.40
CA LEU A 60 -3.92 1.21 4.28
C LEU A 60 -2.94 0.82 5.37
N SER A 61 -2.23 1.79 5.96
CA SER A 61 -1.20 1.56 6.98
C SER A 61 -1.74 1.03 8.32
N GLY A 62 -3.06 1.04 8.49
CA GLY A 62 -3.73 0.61 9.72
C GLY A 62 -3.47 1.52 10.90
N LYS A 63 -4.35 1.45 11.90
CA LYS A 63 -4.30 2.27 13.11
C LYS A 63 -3.99 1.42 14.33
N GLU A 64 -3.21 1.96 15.25
CA GLU A 64 -2.98 1.30 16.53
C GLU A 64 -4.30 1.15 17.31
N ILE A 65 -4.43 0.02 18.00
CA ILE A 65 -5.63 -0.32 18.76
C ILE A 65 -5.40 0.03 20.23
N ASP A 66 -6.24 0.94 20.74
CA ASP A 66 -6.42 1.14 22.18
C ASP A 66 -7.37 0.06 22.72
N ARG A 67 -6.78 -1.01 23.27
CA ARG A 67 -7.54 -2.19 23.74
C ARG A 67 -8.53 -1.85 24.85
N ALA A 68 -8.25 -0.80 25.64
CA ALA A 68 -9.10 -0.38 26.74
C ALA A 68 -10.40 0.29 26.27
N LYS A 69 -10.42 0.81 25.02
CA LYS A 69 -11.58 1.50 24.42
C LYS A 69 -12.36 0.62 23.44
N LEU A 70 -11.99 -0.64 23.28
CA LEU A 70 -12.73 -1.54 22.38
C LEU A 70 -14.04 -1.96 23.04
N GLU A 71 -15.16 -1.66 22.39
CA GLU A 71 -16.48 -2.11 22.83
C GLU A 71 -17.00 -3.31 22.01
N CYS A 72 -16.61 -3.41 20.74
CA CYS A 72 -17.08 -4.47 19.86
C CYS A 72 -16.50 -5.84 20.23
N ALA A 73 -17.36 -6.81 20.59
CA ALA A 73 -16.96 -8.18 20.93
C ALA A 73 -16.09 -8.84 19.83
N GLY A 74 -16.48 -8.73 18.55
CA GLY A 74 -15.69 -9.28 17.45
C GLY A 74 -14.34 -8.58 17.25
N CYS A 75 -14.20 -7.30 17.61
CA CYS A 75 -12.89 -6.64 17.62
C CYS A 75 -12.04 -7.11 18.80
N LYS A 76 -12.64 -7.30 19.99
CA LYS A 76 -11.93 -7.86 21.17
C LYS A 76 -11.36 -9.25 20.86
N GLU A 77 -12.16 -10.10 20.23
CA GLU A 77 -11.74 -11.44 19.80
C GLU A 77 -10.62 -11.38 18.76
N ALA A 78 -10.78 -10.59 17.69
CA ALA A 78 -9.74 -10.40 16.67
C ALA A 78 -8.41 -9.86 17.23
N VAL A 79 -8.45 -9.05 18.30
CA VAL A 79 -7.23 -8.57 18.98
C VAL A 79 -6.55 -9.66 19.81
N LYS A 80 -7.34 -10.56 20.40
CA LYS A 80 -6.85 -11.65 21.24
C LYS A 80 -6.21 -12.76 20.40
N GLU A 81 -6.89 -13.16 19.33
CA GLU A 81 -6.55 -14.38 18.57
C GLU A 81 -5.88 -14.05 17.23
N GLY A 82 -5.83 -12.77 16.85
CA GLY A 82 -5.65 -12.38 15.46
C GLY A 82 -6.95 -12.61 14.67
N GLY A 83 -7.02 -12.09 13.45
CA GLY A 83 -8.18 -12.31 12.58
C GLY A 83 -8.87 -11.02 12.17
N SER A 84 -10.19 -11.10 11.98
CA SER A 84 -10.99 -9.99 11.48
C SER A 84 -12.36 -9.92 12.14
N CYS A 85 -12.85 -8.70 12.32
CA CYS A 85 -14.21 -8.43 12.75
C CYS A 85 -15.10 -8.14 11.54
N ALA A 86 -16.06 -9.04 11.24
CA ALA A 86 -17.00 -8.85 10.14
C ALA A 86 -17.90 -7.61 10.33
N LYS A 87 -18.33 -7.34 11.58
CA LYS A 87 -19.21 -6.20 11.90
C LYS A 87 -18.54 -4.85 11.64
N CYS A 88 -17.30 -4.69 12.12
CA CYS A 88 -16.54 -3.44 11.97
C CYS A 88 -15.73 -3.38 10.67
N ARG A 89 -15.74 -4.46 9.87
CA ARG A 89 -14.98 -4.59 8.61
C ARG A 89 -13.51 -4.19 8.77
N VAL A 90 -12.87 -4.72 9.81
CA VAL A 90 -11.44 -4.54 10.06
C VAL A 90 -10.76 -5.87 10.35
N GLY A 91 -9.49 -5.97 9.97
CA GLY A 91 -8.60 -7.05 10.36
C GLY A 91 -7.50 -6.58 11.30
N VAL A 92 -6.97 -7.47 12.13
CA VAL A 92 -6.00 -7.15 13.18
C VAL A 92 -4.70 -7.91 12.96
N ILE A 93 -3.58 -7.17 12.90
CA ILE A 93 -2.22 -7.72 12.83
C ILE A 93 -1.36 -6.94 13.82
N LYS A 94 -0.67 -7.62 14.76
CA LYS A 94 0.30 -7.03 15.71
C LYS A 94 -0.19 -5.72 16.36
N ASN A 95 -1.39 -5.74 16.97
CA ASN A 95 -2.03 -4.60 17.64
C ASN A 95 -2.47 -3.42 16.74
N ARG A 96 -2.55 -3.63 15.42
CA ARG A 96 -3.05 -2.62 14.48
C ARG A 96 -4.29 -3.12 13.76
N ALA A 97 -5.28 -2.25 13.61
CA ALA A 97 -6.50 -2.48 12.85
C ALA A 97 -6.34 -1.94 11.43
N TYR A 98 -6.64 -2.78 10.45
CA TYR A 98 -6.53 -2.50 9.02
C TYR A 98 -7.91 -2.62 8.37
N PRO A 99 -8.23 -1.83 7.32
CA PRO A 99 -9.35 -2.15 6.45
C PRO A 99 -9.24 -3.60 5.94
N LEU A 100 -10.35 -4.30 5.73
CA LEU A 100 -10.32 -5.71 5.31
C LEU A 100 -9.49 -5.94 4.04
N ALA A 101 -9.52 -4.99 3.09
CA ALA A 101 -8.70 -5.08 1.88
C ALA A 101 -7.19 -5.11 2.19
N ALA A 102 -6.73 -4.21 3.06
CA ALA A 102 -5.34 -4.19 3.52
C ALA A 102 -4.98 -5.46 4.31
N TYR A 103 -5.86 -5.87 5.24
CA TYR A 103 -5.67 -7.08 6.04
C TYR A 103 -5.53 -8.33 5.17
N ALA A 104 -6.38 -8.51 4.16
CA ALA A 104 -6.34 -9.68 3.29
C ALA A 104 -4.98 -9.83 2.61
N VAL A 105 -4.40 -8.73 2.11
CA VAL A 105 -3.05 -8.74 1.50
C VAL A 105 -1.96 -8.95 2.55
N LEU A 106 -2.02 -8.27 3.69
CA LEU A 106 -1.00 -8.35 4.75
C LEU A 106 -1.02 -9.67 5.52
N SER A 107 -2.11 -10.43 5.47
CA SER A 107 -2.22 -11.75 6.11
C SER A 107 -1.31 -12.81 5.49
N GLY A 108 -0.81 -12.56 4.26
CA GLY A 108 0.20 -13.39 3.63
C GLY A 108 1.61 -13.15 4.19
N GLU A 109 2.44 -14.19 4.12
CA GLU A 109 3.87 -14.09 4.42
C GLU A 109 4.57 -13.30 3.31
N ARG A 110 5.62 -12.53 3.62
CA ARG A 110 6.40 -11.85 2.58
C ARG A 110 7.17 -12.88 1.75
N ALA A 111 7.01 -12.84 0.43
CA ALA A 111 7.72 -13.75 -0.45
C ALA A 111 9.19 -13.34 -0.57
N ASP A 112 10.10 -14.29 -0.36
CA ASP A 112 11.53 -14.13 -0.58
C ASP A 112 11.87 -14.76 -1.93
N MET A 113 11.94 -13.93 -2.98
CA MET A 113 12.09 -14.38 -4.37
C MET A 113 13.36 -15.21 -4.58
N ASP A 114 14.42 -14.93 -3.83
CA ASP A 114 15.72 -15.60 -3.93
C ASP A 114 15.67 -17.04 -3.39
N LYS A 115 14.69 -17.34 -2.52
CA LYS A 115 14.49 -18.67 -1.95
C LYS A 115 13.55 -19.56 -2.77
N ILE A 116 12.91 -19.05 -3.83
CA ILE A 116 11.92 -19.79 -4.59
C ILE A 116 12.58 -20.71 -5.63
N LYS A 117 12.65 -22.01 -5.30
CA LYS A 117 13.24 -23.04 -6.17
C LYS A 117 12.28 -23.68 -7.18
N CYS A 118 10.99 -23.75 -6.87
CA CYS A 118 9.98 -24.30 -7.78
C CYS A 118 9.71 -23.31 -8.94
N GLU A 119 9.76 -23.80 -10.19
CA GLU A 119 9.50 -22.97 -11.38
C GLU A 119 8.07 -22.41 -11.38
N GLY A 120 7.08 -23.24 -11.03
CA GLY A 120 5.69 -22.81 -10.90
C GLY A 120 5.51 -21.72 -9.84
N CYS A 121 6.21 -21.81 -8.70
CA CYS A 121 6.21 -20.74 -7.70
C CYS A 121 6.91 -19.48 -8.20
N ARG A 122 8.04 -19.57 -8.92
CA ARG A 122 8.72 -18.38 -9.48
C ARG A 122 7.82 -17.64 -10.45
N LYS A 123 7.13 -18.38 -11.34
CA LYS A 123 6.16 -17.80 -12.27
C LYS A 123 5.02 -17.13 -11.52
N ALA A 124 4.37 -17.86 -10.60
CA ALA A 124 3.27 -17.33 -9.79
C ALA A 124 3.69 -16.09 -8.96
N ALA A 125 4.89 -16.09 -8.39
CA ALA A 125 5.39 -14.97 -7.60
C ALA A 125 5.70 -13.72 -8.45
N LYS A 126 6.18 -13.91 -9.68
CA LYS A 126 6.47 -12.81 -10.62
C LYS A 126 5.19 -12.20 -11.23
N GLU A 127 4.24 -13.05 -11.61
CA GLU A 127 3.05 -12.64 -12.37
C GLU A 127 1.83 -12.38 -11.45
N GLY A 128 1.89 -12.83 -10.20
CA GLY A 128 0.70 -13.10 -9.40
C GLY A 128 0.04 -14.39 -9.88
N GLY A 129 -0.34 -15.27 -8.97
CA GLY A 129 -0.93 -16.56 -9.38
C GLY A 129 -0.88 -17.63 -8.31
N TRP A 130 -1.35 -18.81 -8.67
CA TRP A 130 -1.29 -20.00 -7.82
C TRP A 130 -0.38 -21.07 -8.44
N CYS A 131 0.52 -21.61 -7.64
CA CYS A 131 1.31 -22.77 -8.01
C CYS A 131 0.60 -24.04 -7.54
N GLU A 132 0.07 -24.83 -8.47
CA GLU A 132 -0.65 -26.07 -8.15
C GLU A 132 0.26 -27.12 -7.51
N SER A 133 1.53 -27.21 -7.94
CA SER A 133 2.48 -28.21 -7.42
C SER A 133 2.83 -28.02 -5.94
N CYS A 134 2.96 -26.77 -5.49
CA CYS A 134 3.31 -26.47 -4.09
C CYS A 134 2.11 -26.02 -3.26
N ALA A 135 0.93 -25.87 -3.87
CA ALA A 135 -0.26 -25.31 -3.25
C ALA A 135 -0.01 -23.94 -2.57
N VAL A 136 0.68 -23.04 -3.28
CA VAL A 136 0.98 -21.68 -2.79
C VAL A 136 0.54 -20.63 -3.79
N GLY A 137 -0.23 -19.65 -3.30
CA GLY A 137 -0.64 -18.46 -4.03
C GLY A 137 0.27 -17.26 -3.77
N TYR A 138 0.42 -16.38 -4.76
CA TYR A 138 1.22 -15.17 -4.65
C TYR A 138 0.43 -13.97 -5.17
N VAL A 139 0.43 -12.88 -4.38
CA VAL A 139 -0.16 -11.59 -4.77
C VAL A 139 0.55 -10.46 -4.02
N GLY A 140 0.91 -9.40 -4.73
CA GLY A 140 1.50 -8.20 -4.10
C GLY A 140 2.79 -8.44 -3.32
N GLY A 141 3.64 -9.38 -3.77
CA GLY A 141 4.88 -9.76 -3.06
C GLY A 141 4.65 -10.60 -1.79
N ARG A 142 3.45 -11.15 -1.60
CA ARG A 142 3.06 -11.98 -0.46
C ARG A 142 2.71 -13.39 -0.93
N SER A 143 2.98 -14.40 -0.10
CA SER A 143 2.65 -15.81 -0.32
C SER A 143 1.56 -16.30 0.63
N PHE A 144 0.70 -17.18 0.12
CA PHE A 144 -0.49 -17.71 0.80
C PHE A 144 -0.54 -19.23 0.64
N LYS A 145 -0.57 -19.96 1.75
CA LYS A 145 -0.70 -21.43 1.78
C LYS A 145 -2.15 -21.92 1.75
N ASP A 146 -3.10 -21.01 1.98
CA ASP A 146 -4.54 -21.28 1.94
C ASP A 146 -5.16 -20.67 0.67
N ARG A 147 -5.93 -21.47 -0.08
CA ARG A 147 -6.56 -21.06 -1.34
C ARG A 147 -7.62 -19.98 -1.10
N ALA A 148 -8.36 -20.06 0.00
CA ALA A 148 -9.39 -19.09 0.31
C ALA A 148 -8.79 -17.72 0.69
N ALA A 149 -7.71 -17.71 1.50
CA ALA A 149 -6.95 -16.51 1.83
C ALA A 149 -6.34 -15.87 0.58
N TYR A 150 -5.73 -16.67 -0.30
CA TYR A 150 -5.25 -16.20 -1.59
C TYR A 150 -6.37 -15.55 -2.42
N GLY A 151 -7.53 -16.19 -2.55
CA GLY A 151 -8.67 -15.64 -3.31
C GLY A 151 -9.17 -14.29 -2.76
N ARG A 152 -9.21 -14.14 -1.43
CA ARG A 152 -9.52 -12.86 -0.79
C ARG A 152 -8.45 -11.81 -1.10
N ALA A 153 -7.17 -12.17 -0.97
CA ALA A 153 -6.05 -11.27 -1.23
C ALA A 153 -6.00 -10.80 -2.69
N VAL A 154 -6.31 -11.65 -3.68
CA VAL A 154 -6.43 -11.27 -5.09
C VAL A 154 -7.51 -10.20 -5.28
N THR A 155 -8.71 -10.44 -4.73
CA THR A 155 -9.82 -9.49 -4.81
C THR A 155 -9.44 -8.16 -4.17
N SER A 156 -8.87 -8.19 -2.96
CA SER A 156 -8.46 -7.00 -2.24
C SER A 156 -7.33 -6.24 -2.92
N HIS A 157 -6.34 -6.93 -3.47
CA HIS A 157 -5.26 -6.30 -4.23
C HIS A 157 -5.78 -5.56 -5.48
N LYS A 158 -6.82 -6.11 -6.13
CA LYS A 158 -7.51 -5.42 -7.24
C LYS A 158 -8.18 -4.13 -6.75
N VAL A 159 -8.92 -4.18 -5.65
CA VAL A 159 -9.55 -2.97 -5.06
C VAL A 159 -8.51 -1.91 -4.72
N ILE A 160 -7.39 -2.30 -4.09
CA ILE A 160 -6.29 -1.38 -3.77
C ILE A 160 -5.68 -0.76 -5.04
N SER A 161 -5.49 -1.58 -6.08
CA SER A 161 -4.96 -1.12 -7.37
C SER A 161 -5.89 -0.11 -8.06
N GLU A 162 -7.22 -0.32 -7.98
CA GLU A 162 -8.23 0.59 -8.52
C GLU A 162 -8.33 1.88 -7.70
N ALA A 163 -8.33 1.78 -6.37
CA ALA A 163 -8.28 2.93 -5.48
C ALA A 163 -7.04 3.79 -5.73
N ALA A 164 -5.87 3.18 -5.94
CA ALA A 164 -4.62 3.89 -6.22
C ALA A 164 -4.63 4.66 -7.56
N ARG A 165 -5.45 4.24 -8.52
CA ARG A 165 -5.66 4.93 -9.81
C ARG A 165 -6.75 6.00 -9.75
N THR A 166 -7.50 6.07 -8.66
CA THR A 166 -8.64 6.98 -8.51
C THR A 166 -8.14 8.40 -8.20
N LYS A 167 -8.61 9.38 -8.98
CA LYS A 167 -8.19 10.79 -8.82
C LYS A 167 -8.72 11.44 -7.54
N CYS A 168 -9.94 11.10 -7.13
CA CYS A 168 -10.52 11.58 -5.89
C CYS A 168 -10.01 10.75 -4.71
N GLU A 169 -9.16 11.32 -3.87
CA GLU A 169 -8.60 10.62 -2.71
C GLU A 169 -9.69 10.14 -1.73
N VAL A 170 -10.82 10.87 -1.64
CA VAL A 170 -11.96 10.46 -0.80
C VAL A 170 -12.65 9.23 -1.38
N CYS A 171 -12.85 9.16 -2.70
CA CYS A 171 -13.34 7.94 -3.35
C CYS A 171 -12.38 6.78 -3.14
N ALA A 172 -11.07 7.01 -3.28
CA ALA A 172 -10.06 5.98 -3.10
C ALA A 172 -10.11 5.38 -1.68
N VAL A 173 -10.24 6.21 -0.64
CA VAL A 173 -10.42 5.72 0.74
C VAL A 173 -11.78 5.03 0.91
N ALA A 174 -12.86 5.61 0.37
CA ALA A 174 -14.20 5.03 0.46
C ALA A 174 -14.29 3.65 -0.19
N MET A 175 -13.58 3.41 -1.30
CA MET A 175 -13.47 2.08 -1.93
C MET A 175 -12.86 1.03 -1.01
N LEU A 176 -11.92 1.40 -0.14
CA LEU A 176 -11.27 0.47 0.79
C LEU A 176 -12.10 0.20 2.04
N THR A 177 -12.91 1.16 2.47
CA THR A 177 -13.65 1.13 3.73
C THR A 177 -15.14 0.87 3.55
N ASP A 178 -15.58 0.64 2.31
CA ASP A 178 -17.00 0.55 1.94
C ASP A 178 -17.81 1.76 2.43
N GLY A 179 -17.22 2.94 2.21
CA GLY A 179 -17.76 4.23 2.64
C GLY A 179 -18.43 5.00 1.49
N ALA A 180 -18.78 6.25 1.77
CA ALA A 180 -19.31 7.18 0.78
C ALA A 180 -18.34 8.33 0.53
N CYS A 181 -18.33 8.83 -0.71
CA CYS A 181 -17.69 10.08 -1.08
C CYS A 181 -18.75 11.17 -1.22
N PRO A 182 -18.84 12.14 -0.29
CA PRO A 182 -19.84 13.21 -0.37
C PRO A 182 -19.60 14.14 -1.57
N ALA A 183 -18.33 14.36 -1.95
CA ALA A 183 -17.99 15.22 -3.07
C ALA A 183 -18.41 14.64 -4.44
N CYS A 184 -18.42 13.31 -4.56
CA CYS A 184 -18.77 12.63 -5.80
C CYS A 184 -20.16 11.95 -5.73
N ASN A 185 -20.86 12.09 -4.61
CA ASN A 185 -22.14 11.45 -4.31
C ASN A 185 -22.21 9.96 -4.69
N VAL A 186 -21.22 9.19 -4.24
CA VAL A 186 -21.10 7.75 -4.55
C VAL A 186 -20.82 6.96 -3.28
N THR A 187 -21.48 5.82 -3.13
CA THR A 187 -21.21 4.84 -2.08
C THR A 187 -20.47 3.66 -2.68
N PHE A 188 -19.53 3.10 -1.93
CA PHE A 188 -18.78 1.92 -2.34
C PHE A 188 -19.12 0.73 -1.47
N ARG A 189 -19.18 -0.44 -2.10
CA ARG A 189 -19.33 -1.73 -1.43
C ARG A 189 -18.51 -2.79 -2.14
N ASP A 190 -17.68 -3.49 -1.36
CA ASP A 190 -16.72 -4.49 -1.82
C ASP A 190 -15.85 -3.95 -2.97
N GLY A 191 -15.42 -2.69 -2.82
CA GLY A 191 -14.61 -1.96 -3.80
C GLY A 191 -15.34 -1.46 -5.06
N LYS A 192 -16.65 -1.69 -5.18
CA LYS A 192 -17.46 -1.26 -6.35
C LYS A 192 -18.35 -0.08 -6.02
N ALA A 193 -18.53 0.82 -6.98
CA ALA A 193 -19.46 1.93 -6.86
C ALA A 193 -20.91 1.44 -6.98
N GLU A 194 -21.74 1.81 -6.01
CA GLU A 194 -23.19 1.69 -6.03
C GLU A 194 -23.75 3.13 -6.16
N ARG A 195 -24.24 3.51 -7.35
CA ARG A 195 -25.04 4.76 -7.53
C ARG A 195 -26.46 4.52 -7.02
N GLU A 196 -27.26 5.47 -6.51
CA GLU A 196 -27.17 6.93 -6.31
C GLU A 196 -28.13 7.22 -5.13
N THR A 197 -27.73 7.92 -4.06
CA THR A 197 -28.73 8.61 -3.23
C THR A 197 -28.98 9.95 -3.91
N ALA A 198 -30.25 10.25 -4.21
CA ALA A 198 -30.66 11.58 -4.66
C ALA A 198 -30.03 12.66 -3.75
N PRO A 199 -29.68 13.84 -4.28
CA PRO A 199 -29.16 14.92 -3.45
C PRO A 199 -30.13 15.20 -2.29
N PRO A 200 -29.63 15.55 -1.09
CA PRO A 200 -30.51 16.00 -0.02
C PRO A 200 -31.26 17.25 -0.49
N GLU A 201 -32.59 17.23 -0.35
CA GLU A 201 -33.46 18.40 -0.53
C GLU A 201 -33.13 19.52 0.46
#